data_AF-A0A7S2J502-F1
#
_entry.id   AF-A0A7S2J502-F1
#
_cell.length_a   1.000
_cell.length_b   1.000
_cell.length_c   1.000
_cell.angle_alpha   90.00
_cell.angle_beta   90.00
_cell.angle_gamma   90.00
#
_symmetry.space_group_name_H-M   'P 1'
#
loop_
_entity.id
_entity.type
_entity.pdbx_description
1 polymer ?
#
loop_
_entity_poly.entity_id
_entity_poly.type
_entity_poly.pdbx_seq_one_letter_code
_entity_poly.pdbx_strand_id
1 'polypeptide(L)'
;SFTCLRCKLCETCNQDGSKIRLAVCESCDRGYHIGCLDPPLKTWPRTFKCPHCVKCSSCGTTDSKVWTNDYEMCGPCGAQFKQKKYCPICMSAFRADEYDMVNCDKCSFWIHAHCDNL
;
A
#
# COMPACT_ATOMS: atom_id res chain seq x y z
N SER A 1 -13.04 19.82 8.67
CA SER A 1 -13.40 19.89 10.10
C SER A 1 -12.39 19.06 10.87
N PHE A 2 -11.93 19.50 12.04
CA PHE A 2 -10.98 18.78 12.89
C PHE A 2 -11.72 18.08 14.04
N THR A 3 -11.38 16.82 14.32
CA THR A 3 -11.91 16.04 15.45
C THR A 3 -10.74 15.54 16.30
N CYS A 4 -10.76 15.80 17.61
CA CYS A 4 -9.70 15.35 18.50
C CYS A 4 -9.71 13.81 18.64
N LEU A 5 -8.58 13.21 19.06
CA LEU A 5 -8.45 11.75 19.17
C LEU A 5 -9.47 11.10 20.10
N ARG A 6 -9.92 11.80 21.15
CA ARG A 6 -10.95 11.30 22.07
C ARG A 6 -12.35 11.30 21.46
N CYS A 7 -12.63 12.17 20.51
CA CYS A 7 -13.93 12.28 19.85
C CYS A 7 -13.97 11.52 18.52
N LYS A 8 -12.83 10.95 18.08
CA LYS A 8 -12.76 10.16 16.86
C LYS A 8 -13.34 8.77 17.11
N LEU A 9 -14.25 8.36 16.24
CA LEU A 9 -14.92 7.07 16.32
C LEU A 9 -14.17 6.02 15.50
N CYS A 10 -14.26 4.78 15.94
CA CYS A 10 -13.86 3.62 15.16
C CYS A 10 -14.85 3.38 14.03
N GLU A 11 -14.39 3.34 12.78
CA GLU A 11 -15.26 3.09 11.62
C GLU A 11 -15.94 1.72 11.65
N THR A 12 -15.39 0.74 12.39
CA THR A 12 -15.99 -0.61 12.48
C THR A 12 -17.09 -0.72 13.54
N CYS A 13 -16.89 -0.16 14.74
CA CYS A 13 -17.80 -0.35 15.88
C CYS A 13 -18.52 0.92 16.33
N ASN A 14 -18.20 2.06 15.71
CA ASN A 14 -18.76 3.38 16.01
C ASN A 14 -18.60 3.83 17.47
N GLN A 15 -17.59 3.31 18.18
CA GLN A 15 -17.22 3.72 19.53
C GLN A 15 -15.96 4.59 19.50
N ASP A 16 -15.85 5.49 20.47
CA ASP A 16 -14.71 6.40 20.59
C ASP A 16 -13.42 5.73 21.09
N GLY A 17 -12.31 6.46 21.02
CA GLY A 17 -10.99 5.98 21.48
C GLY A 17 -10.82 5.86 22.99
N SER A 18 -11.86 6.07 23.80
CA SER A 18 -11.77 6.02 25.27
C SER A 18 -11.42 4.63 25.81
N LYS A 19 -11.65 3.57 25.00
CA LYS A 19 -11.38 2.17 25.36
C LYS A 19 -10.05 1.59 24.86
N ILE A 20 -9.08 2.46 24.55
CA ILE A 20 -7.66 2.13 24.30
C ILE A 20 -7.41 1.55 22.89
N ARG A 21 -6.42 2.13 22.20
CA ARG A 21 -5.81 1.72 20.91
C ARG A 21 -6.63 2.00 19.62
N LEU A 22 -7.09 3.24 19.45
CA LEU A 22 -7.62 3.75 18.17
C LEU A 22 -6.49 4.24 17.26
N ALA A 23 -6.12 3.44 16.24
CA ALA A 23 -5.17 3.84 15.21
C ALA A 23 -5.83 4.78 14.19
N VAL A 24 -5.13 5.82 13.76
CA VAL A 24 -5.64 6.82 12.82
C VAL A 24 -4.91 6.69 11.50
N CYS A 25 -5.67 6.61 10.40
CA CYS A 25 -5.09 6.46 9.09
C CYS A 25 -4.39 7.74 8.64
N GLU A 26 -3.12 7.64 8.26
CA GLU A 26 -2.31 8.79 7.80
C GLU A 26 -2.82 9.39 6.48
N SER A 27 -3.59 8.64 5.69
CA SER A 27 -4.07 9.07 4.37
C SER A 27 -5.47 9.67 4.36
N CYS A 28 -6.36 9.26 5.27
CA CYS A 28 -7.76 9.70 5.27
C CYS A 28 -8.31 10.11 6.64
N ASP A 29 -7.47 10.10 7.67
CA ASP A 29 -7.82 10.48 9.04
C ASP A 29 -8.93 9.62 9.70
N ARG A 30 -9.39 8.55 9.07
CA ARG A 30 -10.35 7.61 9.69
C ARG A 30 -9.70 6.82 10.84
N GLY A 31 -10.48 6.60 11.91
CA GLY A 31 -10.04 5.89 13.11
C GLY A 31 -10.47 4.43 13.12
N TYR A 32 -9.60 3.53 13.59
CA TYR A 32 -9.90 2.11 13.75
C TYR A 32 -9.29 1.59 15.04
N HIS A 33 -10.06 0.88 15.85
CA HIS A 33 -9.47 0.08 16.93
C HIS A 33 -8.62 -1.03 16.31
N ILE A 34 -7.41 -1.24 16.82
CA ILE A 34 -6.52 -2.28 16.28
C ILE A 34 -7.13 -3.69 16.37
N GLY A 35 -8.02 -3.90 17.34
CA GLY A 35 -8.79 -5.15 17.52
C GLY A 35 -10.03 -5.28 16.63
N CYS A 36 -10.49 -4.19 16.02
CA CYS A 36 -11.63 -4.16 15.10
C CYS A 36 -11.22 -4.21 13.62
N LEU A 37 -9.92 -4.35 13.33
CA LEU A 37 -9.40 -4.61 11.99
C LEU A 37 -9.58 -6.08 11.64
N ASP A 38 -9.60 -6.39 10.35
CA ASP A 38 -9.60 -7.77 9.86
C ASP A 38 -8.43 -7.99 8.89
N PRO A 39 -7.40 -8.76 9.28
CA PRO A 39 -7.22 -9.37 10.60
C PRO A 39 -6.88 -8.33 11.69
N PRO A 40 -7.19 -8.59 12.98
CA PRO A 40 -6.79 -7.71 14.08
C PRO A 40 -5.28 -7.55 14.19
N LEU A 41 -4.79 -6.34 14.45
CA LEU A 41 -3.36 -6.11 14.71
C LEU A 41 -3.02 -6.51 16.14
N LYS A 42 -1.95 -7.30 16.30
CA LYS A 42 -1.46 -7.78 17.60
C LYS A 42 -0.64 -6.73 18.35
N THR A 43 0.05 -5.86 17.62
CA THR A 43 0.93 -4.81 18.15
C THR A 43 0.52 -3.45 17.61
N TRP A 44 0.86 -2.39 18.34
CA TRP A 44 0.62 -1.03 17.88
C TRP A 44 1.51 -0.73 16.67
N PRO A 45 0.95 -0.27 15.53
CA PRO A 45 1.74 0.04 14.34
C PRO A 45 2.51 1.36 14.51
N ARG A 46 3.67 1.49 13.85
CA ARG A 46 4.39 2.77 13.76
C ARG A 46 3.70 3.76 12.82
N THR A 47 3.26 3.26 11.67
CA THR A 47 2.47 3.97 10.66
C THR A 47 1.23 3.14 10.36
N PHE A 48 0.09 3.79 10.09
CA PHE A 48 -1.16 3.08 9.84
C PHE A 48 -1.87 3.59 8.59
N LYS A 49 -2.13 2.68 7.65
CA LYS A 49 -3.08 2.87 6.55
C LYS A 49 -4.28 1.97 6.79
N CYS A 50 -5.48 2.54 6.68
CA CYS A 50 -6.71 1.78 6.86
C CYS A 50 -7.02 0.89 5.64
N PRO A 51 -7.90 -0.12 5.77
CA PRO A 51 -8.25 -1.02 4.67
C PRO A 51 -8.71 -0.33 3.38
N HIS A 52 -9.27 0.88 3.46
CA HIS A 52 -9.69 1.65 2.27
C HIS A 52 -8.56 2.43 1.59
N CYS A 53 -7.46 2.70 2.30
CA CYS A 53 -6.34 3.48 1.80
C CYS A 53 -5.12 2.62 1.47
N VAL A 54 -5.10 1.35 1.92
CA VAL A 54 -4.09 0.38 1.52
C VAL A 54 -4.28 0.06 0.03
N LYS A 55 -3.27 0.39 -0.77
CA LYS A 55 -3.24 0.20 -2.23
C LYS A 55 -1.80 0.02 -2.67
N CYS A 56 -1.55 -0.96 -3.54
CA CYS A 56 -0.22 -1.17 -4.10
C CYS A 56 0.12 -0.02 -5.05
N SER A 57 1.23 0.68 -4.81
CA SER A 57 1.73 1.76 -5.65
C SER A 57 2.12 1.29 -7.06
N SER A 58 2.51 0.02 -7.20
CA SER A 58 2.93 -0.55 -8.48
C SER A 58 1.78 -1.09 -9.33
N CYS A 59 0.86 -1.88 -8.78
CA CYS A 59 -0.20 -2.53 -9.58
C CYS A 59 -1.60 -2.01 -9.28
N GLY A 60 -1.75 -1.16 -8.25
CA GLY A 60 -3.02 -0.59 -7.86
C GLY A 60 -3.95 -1.55 -7.10
N THR A 61 -3.57 -2.82 -6.86
CA THR A 61 -4.41 -3.73 -6.09
C THR A 61 -4.66 -3.19 -4.68
N THR A 62 -5.89 -3.32 -4.21
CA THR A 62 -6.28 -3.12 -2.80
C THR A 62 -6.51 -4.45 -2.08
N ASP A 63 -6.50 -5.56 -2.82
CA ASP A 63 -6.71 -6.91 -2.31
C ASP A 63 -5.39 -7.67 -2.31
N SER A 64 -4.71 -7.66 -1.17
CA SER A 64 -3.54 -8.49 -0.94
C SER A 64 -3.48 -8.98 0.48
N LYS A 65 -3.08 -10.25 0.65
CA LYS A 65 -2.88 -10.88 1.96
C LYS A 65 -1.56 -10.51 2.61
N VAL A 66 -0.59 -10.07 1.80
CA VAL A 66 0.77 -9.74 2.25
C VAL A 66 1.11 -8.36 1.71
N TRP A 67 1.56 -7.49 2.59
CA TRP A 67 1.97 -6.14 2.27
C TRP A 67 3.42 -5.93 2.70
N THR A 68 4.10 -5.05 1.97
CA THR A 68 5.48 -4.64 2.19
C THR A 68 5.56 -3.11 2.11
N ASN A 69 6.69 -2.54 2.53
CA ASN A 69 6.93 -1.10 2.49
C ASN A 69 5.79 -0.32 3.16
N ASP A 70 5.51 -0.61 4.45
CA ASP A 70 4.47 0.06 5.25
C ASP A 70 3.10 0.16 4.56
N TYR A 71 2.65 -0.95 3.96
CA TYR A 71 1.37 -1.08 3.24
C TYR A 71 1.28 -0.29 1.93
N GLU A 72 2.41 0.09 1.33
CA GLU A 72 2.45 0.77 0.04
C GLU A 72 2.62 -0.18 -1.14
N MET A 73 3.06 -1.43 -0.90
CA MET A 73 3.31 -2.39 -1.98
C MET A 73 2.85 -3.78 -1.59
N CYS A 74 2.07 -4.42 -2.46
CA CYS A 74 1.65 -5.80 -2.23
C CYS A 74 2.85 -6.76 -2.31
N GLY A 75 2.78 -7.87 -1.59
CA GLY A 75 3.83 -8.89 -1.52
C GLY A 75 4.29 -9.38 -2.90
N PRO A 76 3.38 -9.69 -3.85
CA PRO A 76 3.76 -10.06 -5.21
C PRO A 76 4.62 -9.01 -5.94
N CYS A 77 4.20 -7.74 -5.93
CA CYS A 77 5.01 -6.66 -6.51
C CYS A 77 6.34 -6.51 -5.77
N GLY A 78 6.35 -6.56 -4.43
CA GLY A 78 7.58 -6.49 -3.64
C GLY A 78 8.59 -7.60 -4.01
N ALA A 79 8.12 -8.81 -4.31
CA ALA A 79 8.97 -9.91 -4.76
C ALA A 79 9.58 -9.65 -6.15
N GLN A 80 8.85 -8.99 -7.05
CA GLN A 80 9.36 -8.60 -8.36
C GLN A 80 10.41 -7.49 -8.28
N PHE A 81 10.17 -6.49 -7.43
CA PHE A 81 11.12 -5.41 -7.18
C PHE A 81 12.47 -5.94 -6.69
N LYS A 82 12.45 -6.92 -5.76
CA LYS A 82 13.66 -7.61 -5.29
C LYS A 82 14.43 -8.33 -6.41
N GLN A 83 13.73 -8.80 -7.44
CA GLN A 83 14.32 -9.47 -8.61
C GLN A 83 14.69 -8.50 -9.74
N LYS A 84 14.56 -7.18 -9.54
CA LYS A 84 14.76 -6.17 -10.59
C LYS A 84 13.82 -6.35 -11.80
N LYS A 85 12.61 -6.89 -11.56
CA LYS A 85 11.55 -7.04 -12.56
C LYS A 85 10.54 -5.90 -12.43
N TYR A 86 10.99 -4.68 -12.67
CA TYR A 86 10.16 -3.47 -12.62
C TYR A 86 10.69 -2.40 -13.57
N CYS A 87 9.81 -1.51 -14.01
CA CYS A 87 10.18 -0.36 -14.82
C CYS A 87 10.77 0.74 -13.92
N PRO A 88 12.03 1.16 -14.12
CA PRO A 88 12.65 2.22 -13.32
C PRO A 88 12.09 3.62 -13.58
N ILE A 89 11.30 3.81 -14.63
CA ILE A 89 10.71 5.11 -14.99
C ILE A 89 9.41 5.36 -14.21
N CYS A 90 8.46 4.42 -14.28
CA CYS A 90 7.17 4.53 -13.62
C CYS A 90 7.09 3.80 -12.27
N MET A 91 8.17 3.11 -11.87
CA MET A 91 8.24 2.34 -10.63
C MET A 91 7.10 1.33 -10.50
N SER A 92 6.81 0.60 -11.58
CA SER A 92 5.81 -0.47 -11.62
C SER A 92 6.47 -1.81 -11.94
N ALA A 93 6.15 -2.83 -11.15
CA ALA A 93 6.50 -4.23 -11.38
C ALA A 93 5.90 -4.72 -12.70
N PHE A 94 6.65 -5.56 -13.41
CA PHE A 94 6.20 -6.11 -14.68
C PHE A 94 5.08 -7.13 -14.49
N ARG A 95 4.10 -7.14 -15.39
CA ARG A 95 3.05 -8.16 -15.37
C ARG A 95 3.34 -9.25 -16.39
N ALA A 96 2.77 -10.43 -16.17
CA ALA A 96 3.01 -11.57 -17.04
C ALA A 96 2.37 -11.39 -18.44
N ASP A 97 1.36 -10.53 -18.52
CA ASP A 97 0.63 -10.13 -19.73
C ASP A 97 1.17 -8.84 -20.38
N GLU A 98 2.25 -8.26 -19.84
CA GLU A 98 2.91 -7.10 -20.43
C GLU A 98 3.98 -7.56 -21.44
N TYR A 99 3.75 -7.25 -22.71
CA TYR A 99 4.67 -7.58 -23.81
C TYR A 99 5.32 -6.34 -24.43
N ASP A 100 4.77 -5.16 -24.18
CA ASP A 100 5.23 -3.90 -24.78
C ASP A 100 6.35 -3.28 -23.93
N MET A 101 7.54 -3.84 -24.10
CA MET A 101 8.72 -3.59 -23.28
C MET A 101 9.93 -3.30 -24.16
N VAL A 102 10.75 -2.32 -23.76
CA VAL A 102 11.98 -1.94 -24.46
C VAL A 102 13.18 -2.27 -23.58
N ASN A 103 14.23 -2.84 -24.18
CA ASN A 103 15.49 -3.13 -23.51
C ASN A 103 16.55 -2.08 -23.87
N CYS A 104 17.30 -1.59 -22.89
CA CYS A 104 18.41 -0.68 -23.13
C CYS A 104 19.66 -1.44 -23.63
N ASP A 105 20.15 -1.11 -24.82
CA ASP A 105 21.34 -1.76 -25.42
C ASP A 105 22.63 -1.63 -24.58
N LYS A 106 22.71 -0.63 -23.68
CA LYS A 106 23.92 -0.36 -22.88
C LYS A 106 23.94 -1.11 -21.55
N CYS A 107 22.81 -1.22 -20.88
CA CYS A 107 22.73 -1.76 -19.51
C CYS A 107 21.77 -2.95 -19.37
N SER A 108 21.11 -3.33 -20.46
CA SER A 108 20.12 -4.41 -20.55
C SER A 108 18.96 -4.30 -19.57
N PHE A 109 18.68 -3.10 -19.04
CA PHE A 109 17.47 -2.85 -18.26
C PHE A 109 16.25 -2.80 -19.18
N TRP A 110 15.12 -3.24 -18.64
CA TRP A 110 13.83 -3.20 -19.30
C TRP A 110 13.00 -2.03 -18.77
N ILE A 111 12.29 -1.35 -19.68
CA ILE A 111 11.27 -0.35 -19.39
C ILE A 111 9.99 -0.70 -20.15
N HIS A 112 8.85 -0.17 -19.74
CA HIS A 112 7.65 -0.20 -20.60
C HIS A 112 7.89 0.65 -21.84
N ALA A 113 7.38 0.25 -23.00
CA ALA A 113 7.55 1.01 -24.24
C ALA A 113 7.00 2.45 -24.11
N HIS A 114 5.85 2.64 -23.47
CA HIS A 114 5.28 3.97 -23.19
C HIS A 114 6.08 4.80 -22.17
N CYS A 115 7.04 4.18 -21.46
CA CYS A 115 7.97 4.88 -20.57
C CYS A 115 9.27 5.25 -21.28
N ASP A 116 9.49 4.76 -22.49
CA ASP A 116 10.47 5.29 -23.42
C ASP A 116 9.87 6.60 -23.95
N ASN A 117 10.45 7.75 -23.61
CA ASN A 117 9.94 9.10 -23.94
C ASN A 117 10.00 9.42 -25.46
N LEU A 118 9.66 8.47 -26.31
CA LEU A 118 9.66 8.54 -27.77
C LEU A 118 8.26 8.85 -28.32
#